data_AF-A0A2M7RLE1-F1
#
_entry.id   AF-A0A2M7RLE1-F1
#
_cell.length_a   1.000
_cell.length_b   1.000
_cell.length_c   1.000
_cell.angle_alpha   90.00
_cell.angle_beta   90.00
_cell.angle_gamma   90.00
#
_symmetry.space_group_name_H-M   'P 1'
#
loop_
_entity.id
_entity.type
_entity.pdbx_description
1 polymer ?
#
loop_
_entity_poly.entity_id
_entity_poly.type
_entity_poly.pdbx_seq_one_letter_code
_entity_poly.pdbx_strand_id
1 'polypeptide(L)'
;MKKIAILIGSGSKLKPILDYQNLNAEIVTVISFKDKSEGIELAKKKGIDTAFFRLKDYQEKGETREYFENDLINYLKGKDPDLVVLAG
;
A
#
# COMPACT_ATOMS: atom_id res chain seq x y z
N MET A 1 1.46 19.18 -3.12
CA MET A 1 2.41 18.32 -2.37
C MET A 1 2.54 17.02 -3.14
N LYS A 2 3.70 16.37 -3.17
CA LYS A 2 3.84 15.09 -3.90
C LYS A 2 3.11 13.97 -3.16
N LYS A 3 2.29 13.19 -3.85
CA LYS A 3 1.51 12.08 -3.30
C LYS A 3 2.27 10.77 -3.43
N ILE A 4 2.35 9.99 -2.36
CA ILE A 4 3.09 8.73 -2.31
C ILE A 4 2.13 7.59 -1.93
N ALA A 5 2.17 6.52 -2.72
CA ALA A 5 1.60 5.23 -2.33
C ALA A 5 2.73 4.29 -1.88
N ILE A 6 2.54 3.58 -0.76
CA ILE A 6 3.54 2.66 -0.22
C ILE A 6 3.01 1.23 -0.29
N LEU A 7 3.73 0.34 -0.98
CA LEU A 7 3.46 -1.10 -1.05
C LEU A 7 4.33 -1.83 -0.02
N ILE A 8 3.72 -2.71 0.78
CA ILE A 8 4.40 -3.45 1.85
C ILE A 8 4.01 -4.94 1.88
N GLY A 9 4.92 -5.78 2.36
CA GLY A 9 4.61 -7.09 2.94
C GLY A 9 4.00 -6.94 4.33
N SER A 10 4.78 -7.20 5.38
CA SER A 10 4.32 -7.02 6.79
C SER A 10 4.37 -5.56 7.25
N GLY A 11 5.29 -4.74 6.71
CA GLY A 11 5.42 -3.33 7.05
C GLY A 11 6.51 -2.98 8.07
N SER A 12 7.50 -3.85 8.30
CA SER A 12 8.60 -3.59 9.26
C SER A 12 9.41 -2.32 8.96
N LYS A 13 9.47 -1.91 7.69
CA LYS A 13 10.15 -0.68 7.23
C LYS A 13 9.25 0.56 7.24
N LEU A 14 7.96 0.43 7.54
CA LEU A 14 6.99 1.51 7.41
C LEU A 14 7.14 2.55 8.54
N LYS A 15 7.40 2.11 9.77
CA LYS A 15 7.45 3.00 10.94
C LYS A 15 8.43 4.17 10.78
N PRO A 16 9.70 3.97 10.38
CA PRO A 16 10.62 5.09 10.13
C PRO A 16 10.14 6.07 9.06
N ILE A 17 9.44 5.59 8.02
CA ILE A 17 8.88 6.44 6.96
C ILE A 17 7.76 7.32 7.52
N LEU A 18 6.84 6.70 8.28
CA LEU A 18 5.69 7.40 8.87
C LEU A 18 6.08 8.39 9.97
N ASP A 19 7.20 8.16 10.66
CA ASP A 19 7.67 9.00 11.75
C ASP A 19 8.59 10.14 11.27
N TYR A 20 8.94 10.18 9.98
CA TYR A 20 9.80 11.22 9.44
C TYR A 20 9.06 12.57 9.35
N GLN A 21 9.39 13.49 10.28
CA GLN A 21 8.69 14.77 10.43
C GLN A 21 8.85 15.73 9.24
N ASN A 22 9.94 15.61 8.49
CA ASN A 22 10.28 16.53 7.40
C ASN A 22 9.96 15.94 6.02
N LEU A 23 9.00 15.00 5.94
CA LEU A 23 8.57 14.45 4.68
C LEU A 23 7.84 15.53 3.88
N ASN A 24 8.47 16.05 2.81
CA ASN A 24 7.84 17.00 1.89
C ASN A 24 6.92 16.28 0.88
N ALA A 25 6.08 15.39 1.38
CA ALA A 25 5.17 14.56 0.61
C ALA A 25 4.01 14.07 1.48
N GLU A 26 2.91 13.72 0.84
CA GLU A 26 1.72 13.16 1.47
C GLU A 26 1.65 11.66 1.17
N ILE A 27 1.53 10.83 2.21
CA ILE A 27 1.31 9.40 2.04
C ILE A 27 -0.19 9.18 1.89
N VAL A 28 -0.64 8.99 0.64
CA VAL A 28 -2.07 8.91 0.30
C VAL A 28 -2.65 7.51 0.51
N THR A 29 -1.81 6.46 0.48
CA THR A 29 -2.26 5.11 0.78
C THR A 29 -1.10 4.19 1.18
N VAL A 30 -1.39 3.21 2.04
CA VAL A 30 -0.50 2.07 2.33
C VAL A 30 -1.21 0.78 1.93
N ILE A 31 -0.57 -0.02 1.07
CA ILE A 31 -1.14 -1.25 0.54
C ILE A 31 -0.31 -2.43 1.02
N SER A 32 -0.94 -3.43 1.62
CA SER A 32 -0.27 -4.66 2.02
C SER A 32 -0.60 -5.84 1.13
N PHE A 33 0.40 -6.66 0.86
CA PHE A 33 0.24 -7.95 0.17
C PHE A 33 0.03 -9.14 1.14
N LYS A 34 -0.21 -8.88 2.43
CA LYS A 34 -0.52 -9.88 3.48
C LYS A 34 -1.81 -9.51 4.19
N ASP A 35 -2.66 -10.47 4.61
CA ASP A 35 -3.89 -10.13 5.35
C ASP A 35 -3.64 -9.52 6.73
N LYS A 36 -2.55 -9.95 7.38
CA LYS A 36 -2.11 -9.48 8.69
C LYS A 36 -0.83 -8.70 8.49
N SER A 37 -0.93 -7.40 8.62
CA SER A 37 0.18 -6.46 8.49
C SER A 37 0.17 -5.46 9.63
N GLU A 38 1.25 -5.48 10.44
CA GLU A 38 1.50 -4.45 11.45
C GLU A 38 1.61 -3.06 10.82
N GLY A 39 2.10 -2.97 9.60
CA GLY A 39 2.17 -1.73 8.84
C GLY A 39 0.80 -1.12 8.56
N ILE A 40 -0.21 -1.93 8.22
CA ILE A 40 -1.57 -1.44 8.00
C ILE A 40 -2.18 -0.89 9.30
N GLU A 41 -2.00 -1.60 10.41
CA GLU A 41 -2.46 -1.12 11.72
C GLU A 41 -1.77 0.19 12.13
N LEU A 42 -0.48 0.35 11.79
CA LEU A 42 0.25 1.59 12.02
C LEU A 42 -0.25 2.74 11.12
N ALA A 43 -0.51 2.47 9.85
CA ALA A 43 -1.04 3.45 8.90
C ALA A 43 -2.44 3.95 9.31
N LYS A 44 -3.34 3.03 9.67
CA LYS A 44 -4.68 3.36 10.20
C LYS A 44 -4.61 4.25 11.44
N LYS A 45 -3.70 3.97 12.38
CA LYS A 45 -3.49 4.80 13.58
C LYS A 45 -3.07 6.24 13.26
N LYS A 46 -2.46 6.48 12.10
CA LYS A 46 -2.11 7.81 11.60
C LYS A 46 -3.18 8.42 10.68
N GLY A 47 -4.33 7.74 10.52
CA GLY A 47 -5.41 8.20 9.64
C GLY A 47 -5.10 8.06 8.15
N ILE A 48 -4.10 7.25 7.79
CA ILE A 48 -3.73 7.02 6.39
C ILE A 48 -4.64 5.92 5.83
N ASP A 49 -5.10 6.11 4.60
CA ASP A 49 -5.93 5.13 3.90
C ASP A 49 -5.16 3.84 3.60
N THR A 50 -5.83 2.69 3.70
CA THR A 50 -5.17 1.39 3.61
C THR A 50 -5.95 0.39 2.79
N ALA A 51 -5.23 -0.47 2.05
CA ALA A 51 -5.83 -1.58 1.32
C ALA A 51 -4.97 -2.85 1.39
N PHE A 52 -5.61 -3.97 1.05
CA PHE A 52 -4.98 -5.28 0.97
C PHE A 52 -5.14 -5.85 -0.42
N PHE A 53 -4.06 -6.35 -1.00
CA PHE A 53 -4.04 -6.99 -2.31
C PHE A 53 -3.24 -8.28 -2.21
N ARG A 54 -3.88 -9.45 -2.11
CA ARG A 54 -3.14 -10.72 -2.03
C ARG A 54 -3.34 -11.49 -3.30
N LEU A 55 -2.26 -11.79 -4.02
CA LEU A 55 -2.33 -12.61 -5.24
C LEU A 55 -3.06 -13.95 -5.01
N LYS A 56 -2.92 -14.53 -3.82
CA LYS A 56 -3.61 -15.77 -3.43
C LYS A 56 -5.14 -15.65 -3.52
N ASP A 57 -5.71 -14.50 -3.13
CA ASP A 57 -7.15 -14.28 -3.14
C ASP A 57 -7.73 -14.26 -4.57
N TYR A 58 -6.91 -13.91 -5.57
CA TYR A 58 -7.25 -13.98 -6.99
C TYR A 58 -7.07 -15.41 -7.53
N GLN A 59 -5.95 -16.06 -7.16
CA GLN A 59 -5.68 -17.45 -7.56
C GLN A 59 -6.76 -18.43 -7.06
N GLU A 60 -7.26 -18.23 -5.84
CA GLU A 60 -8.35 -19.03 -5.26
C GLU A 60 -9.68 -18.86 -6.02
N LYS A 61 -9.86 -17.75 -6.74
CA LYS A 61 -11.02 -17.49 -7.61
C LYS A 61 -10.78 -17.96 -9.06
N GLY A 62 -9.62 -18.55 -9.36
CA GLY A 62 -9.22 -18.92 -10.72
C GLY A 62 -8.79 -17.73 -11.58
N GLU A 63 -8.51 -16.57 -10.98
CA GLU A 63 -8.06 -15.36 -11.67
C GLU A 63 -6.53 -15.36 -11.84
N THR A 64 -6.06 -14.68 -12.89
CA THR A 64 -4.63 -14.61 -13.21
C THR A 64 -3.92 -13.49 -12.43
N ARG A 65 -2.58 -13.51 -12.47
CA ARG A 65 -1.78 -12.39 -11.97
C ARG A 65 -2.11 -11.06 -12.65
N GLU A 66 -2.53 -11.08 -13.91
CA GLU A 66 -2.92 -9.86 -14.65
C GLU A 66 -4.17 -9.22 -14.06
N TYR A 67 -5.15 -10.00 -13.58
CA TYR A 67 -6.31 -9.46 -12.87
C TYR A 67 -5.89 -8.74 -11.57
N PHE A 68 -5.03 -9.39 -10.78
CA PHE A 68 -4.46 -8.78 -9.58
C PHE A 68 -3.71 -7.47 -9.88
N GLU A 69 -2.87 -7.46 -10.92
CA GLU A 69 -2.10 -6.27 -11.30
C GLU A 69 -3.02 -5.15 -11.82
N ASN A 70 -4.04 -5.47 -12.60
CA ASN A 70 -5.03 -4.50 -13.10
C ASN A 70 -5.82 -3.85 -11.96
N ASP A 71 -6.28 -4.63 -10.99
CA ASP A 71 -7.03 -4.08 -9.85
C ASP A 71 -6.13 -3.22 -8.94
N LEU A 72 -4.88 -3.64 -8.72
CA LEU A 72 -3.89 -2.82 -8.01
C LEU A 72 -3.63 -1.50 -8.73
N ILE A 73 -3.46 -1.54 -10.06
CA ILE A 73 -3.27 -0.34 -10.90
C ILE A 73 -4.50 0.57 -10.84
N ASN A 74 -5.71 0.02 -10.95
CA ASN A 74 -6.94 0.80 -10.88
C ASN A 74 -7.12 1.48 -9.52
N TYR A 75 -6.82 0.77 -8.44
CA TYR A 75 -6.79 1.34 -7.10
C TYR A 75 -5.78 2.47 -6.98
N LEU A 76 -4.55 2.27 -7.44
CA LEU A 76 -3.50 3.29 -7.45
C LEU A 76 -3.92 4.52 -8.27
N LYS A 77 -4.49 4.34 -9.46
CA LYS A 77 -5.02 5.44 -10.28
C LYS A 77 -6.09 6.25 -9.52
N GLY A 78 -6.95 5.59 -8.76
CA GLY A 78 -7.94 6.25 -7.90
C GLY A 78 -7.35 7.06 -6.75
N LYS A 79 -6.13 6.73 -6.32
CA LYS A 79 -5.37 7.48 -5.29
C LYS A 79 -4.48 8.58 -5.89
N ASP A 80 -4.24 8.53 -7.20
CA ASP A 80 -3.46 9.52 -7.94
C ASP A 80 -2.06 9.80 -7.33
N PRO A 81 -1.23 8.77 -7.04
CA PRO A 81 0.10 8.99 -6.50
C PRO A 81 1.07 9.50 -7.57
N ASP A 82 1.94 10.44 -7.20
CA ASP A 82 3.10 10.84 -8.00
C ASP A 82 4.23 9.81 -7.95
N LEU A 83 4.29 9.01 -6.87
CA LEU A 83 5.34 8.04 -6.62
C LEU A 83 4.78 6.79 -5.93
N VAL A 84 5.19 5.61 -6.40
CA VAL A 84 4.94 4.33 -5.73
C VAL A 84 6.24 3.82 -5.12
N VAL A 85 6.22 3.53 -3.82
CA VAL A 85 7.39 3.07 -3.06
C VAL A 85 7.18 1.61 -2.66
N LEU A 86 8.14 0.75 -3.03
CA LEU A 86 8.20 -0.64 -2.57
C LEU A 86 8.98 -0.72 -1.25
N ALA A 87 8.31 -1.03 -0.14
CA ALA A 87 8.89 -1.03 1.21
C ALA A 87 8.87 -2.41 1.87
N GLY A 88 9.31 -3.42 1.10
CA GLY A 88 9.54 -4.80 1.56
C GLY A 88 8.43 -5.78 1.20
#